data_AF-A0A9D4FHF7-F1
#
_entry.id   AF-A0A9D4FHF7-F1
#
_cell.length_a   1.000
_cell.length_b   1.000
_cell.length_c   1.000
_cell.angle_alpha   90.00
_cell.angle_beta   90.00
_cell.angle_gamma   90.00
#
_symmetry.space_group_name_H-M   'P 1'
#
loop_
_entity.id
_entity.type
_entity.pdbx_description
1 polymer ?
#
loop_
_entity_poly.entity_id
_entity_poly.type
_entity_poly.pdbx_seq_one_letter_code
_entity_poly.pdbx_strand_id
1 'polypeptide(L)'
;MYSKRKDGSMSKNAFIEEATQRFAQALGSEGLTICLGLAGNKLGALVGGAIGSFAAPGVGTAAGIFIGSLLGGAIGSIGGRAFGAVLGPAAGKIITTVIKRDHKAVKDIGDVEPGDQLVFCSGSLHPRCHAIVVEVKPPKEIRVMRNTAASGIVEEWELFKQPIYKVIYGEGKSYDPNVVISRARSKICQKDYNLLTNNCKHFACWCKQLKNK
;
A
#
# COMPACT_ATOMS: atom_id res chain seq x y z
N MET A 1 4.05 -13.06 -9.82
CA MET A 1 3.60 -11.77 -9.24
C MET A 1 3.95 -11.64 -7.76
N TYR A 2 3.60 -12.59 -6.90
CA TYR A 2 3.89 -12.49 -5.47
C TYR A 2 5.39 -12.38 -5.13
N SER A 3 6.25 -13.19 -5.75
CA SER A 3 7.71 -13.08 -5.57
C SER A 3 8.23 -11.69 -5.94
N LYS A 4 7.71 -11.11 -7.03
CA LYS A 4 8.01 -9.72 -7.47
C LYS A 4 7.58 -8.66 -6.45
N ARG A 5 6.47 -8.90 -5.74
CA ARG A 5 6.03 -8.00 -4.66
C ARG A 5 6.91 -8.14 -3.42
N LYS A 6 7.30 -9.38 -3.07
CA LYS A 6 8.20 -9.68 -1.96
C LYS A 6 9.61 -9.17 -2.21
N ASP A 7 10.05 -9.23 -3.47
CA ASP A 7 11.40 -8.83 -3.85
C ASP A 7 11.57 -7.32 -4.07
N GLY A 8 10.48 -6.55 -4.12
CA GLY A 8 10.49 -5.10 -4.29
C GLY A 8 10.46 -4.63 -5.75
N SER A 9 10.58 -5.54 -6.73
CA SER A 9 10.49 -5.21 -8.16
C SER A 9 9.09 -4.77 -8.60
N MET A 10 8.07 -5.04 -7.77
CA MET A 10 6.69 -4.67 -8.03
C MET A 10 6.09 -3.91 -6.85
N SER A 11 5.45 -2.78 -7.15
CA SER A 11 4.70 -2.00 -6.17
C SER A 11 3.38 -2.67 -5.81
N LYS A 12 2.74 -2.24 -4.72
CA LYS A 12 1.40 -2.74 -4.38
C LYS A 12 0.40 -2.45 -5.51
N ASN A 13 0.45 -1.26 -6.09
CA ASN A 13 -0.49 -0.87 -7.12
C ASN A 13 -0.34 -1.70 -8.39
N ALA A 14 0.91 -1.86 -8.87
CA ALA A 14 1.20 -2.70 -10.03
C ALA A 14 0.75 -4.15 -9.81
N PHE A 15 0.91 -4.68 -8.59
CA PHE A 15 0.40 -6.00 -8.23
C PHE A 15 -1.14 -6.08 -8.33
N ILE A 16 -1.86 -5.08 -7.80
CA ILE A 16 -3.34 -5.03 -7.87
C ILE A 16 -3.80 -4.92 -9.32
N GLU A 17 -3.15 -4.08 -10.12
CA GLU A 17 -3.48 -3.88 -11.54
C GLU A 17 -3.25 -5.16 -12.35
N GLU A 18 -2.07 -5.79 -12.24
CA GLU A 18 -1.76 -7.02 -12.97
C GLU A 18 -2.67 -8.18 -12.51
N ALA A 19 -2.96 -8.29 -11.22
CA ALA A 19 -3.90 -9.29 -10.71
C ALA A 19 -5.32 -9.07 -11.24
N THR A 20 -5.77 -7.81 -11.33
CA THR A 20 -7.09 -7.47 -11.87
C THR A 20 -7.17 -7.77 -13.37
N GLN A 21 -6.14 -7.42 -14.14
CA GLN A 21 -6.07 -7.71 -15.57
C GLN A 21 -6.08 -9.22 -15.84
N ARG A 22 -5.26 -10.00 -15.12
CA ARG A 22 -5.23 -11.47 -15.24
C ARG A 22 -6.55 -12.11 -14.84
N PHE A 23 -7.21 -11.58 -13.81
CA PHE A 23 -8.55 -12.03 -13.43
C PHE A 23 -9.57 -11.75 -14.54
N ALA A 24 -9.57 -10.54 -15.11
CA ALA A 24 -10.45 -10.19 -16.23
C ALA A 24 -10.22 -11.08 -17.47
N GLN A 25 -8.97 -11.40 -17.79
CA GLN A 25 -8.62 -12.33 -18.88
C GLN A 25 -9.10 -13.76 -18.60
N ALA A 26 -8.90 -14.24 -17.38
CA ALA A 26 -9.29 -15.60 -16.98
C ALA A 26 -10.81 -15.82 -16.93
N LEU A 27 -11.59 -14.75 -16.72
CA LEU A 27 -13.05 -14.84 -16.70
C LEU A 27 -13.67 -15.13 -18.07
N GLY A 28 -12.99 -14.82 -19.18
CA GLY A 28 -13.57 -14.96 -20.52
C GLY A 28 -14.99 -14.36 -20.65
N SER A 29 -15.74 -14.75 -21.68
CA SER A 29 -17.18 -14.44 -21.78
C SER A 29 -18.06 -15.39 -20.96
N GLU A 30 -17.63 -16.65 -20.82
CA GLU A 30 -18.40 -17.72 -20.15
C GLU A 30 -18.28 -17.65 -18.61
N GLY A 31 -17.08 -17.41 -18.09
CA GLY A 31 -16.88 -17.21 -16.64
C GLY A 31 -17.56 -15.95 -16.12
N LEU A 32 -17.70 -14.91 -16.96
CA LEU A 32 -18.49 -13.73 -16.65
C LEU A 32 -19.98 -14.07 -16.46
N THR A 33 -20.55 -14.94 -17.30
CA THR A 33 -21.94 -15.41 -17.19
C THR A 33 -22.17 -16.18 -15.89
N ILE A 34 -21.24 -17.05 -15.51
CA ILE A 34 -21.27 -17.79 -14.24
C ILE A 34 -21.21 -16.83 -13.05
N CYS A 35 -20.33 -15.82 -13.12
CA CYS A 35 -20.17 -14.83 -12.05
C CYS A 35 -21.42 -13.95 -11.86
N LEU A 36 -22.14 -13.61 -12.93
CA LEU A 36 -23.39 -12.85 -12.89
C LEU A 36 -24.57 -13.65 -12.28
N GLY A 37 -24.50 -14.98 -12.32
CA GLY A 37 -25.52 -15.86 -11.71
C GLY A 37 -25.28 -16.16 -10.22
N LEU A 38 -24.15 -15.75 -9.65
CA LEU A 38 -23.78 -16.03 -8.27
C LEU A 38 -24.00 -14.80 -7.36
N ALA A 39 -24.58 -15.03 -6.17
CA ALA A 39 -24.61 -14.00 -5.12
C ALA A 39 -23.17 -13.51 -4.80
N GLY A 40 -23.00 -12.20 -4.54
CA GLY A 40 -21.68 -11.56 -4.40
C GLY A 40 -20.71 -12.26 -3.44
N ASN A 41 -21.22 -12.94 -2.42
CA ASN A 41 -20.46 -13.68 -1.42
C ASN A 41 -19.79 -14.93 -2.02
N LYS A 42 -20.50 -15.65 -2.91
CA LYS A 42 -19.98 -16.83 -3.64
C LYS A 42 -18.97 -16.40 -4.71
N LEU A 43 -19.21 -15.25 -5.33
CA LEU A 43 -18.29 -14.66 -6.28
C LEU A 43 -16.97 -14.27 -5.62
N GLY A 44 -17.01 -13.58 -4.47
CA GLY A 44 -15.80 -13.22 -3.71
C GLY A 44 -14.92 -14.43 -3.36
N ALA A 45 -15.53 -15.58 -3.02
CA ALA A 45 -14.82 -16.82 -2.76
C ALA A 45 -14.22 -17.46 -4.03
N LEU A 46 -14.95 -17.44 -5.16
CA LEU A 46 -14.47 -17.94 -6.45
C LEU A 46 -13.28 -17.11 -6.97
N VAL A 47 -13.40 -15.79 -6.92
CA VAL A 47 -12.33 -14.84 -7.28
C VAL A 47 -11.13 -15.00 -6.35
N GLY A 48 -11.37 -15.11 -5.04
CA GLY A 48 -10.31 -15.33 -4.06
C GLY A 48 -9.58 -16.66 -4.24
N GLY A 49 -10.30 -17.72 -4.61
CA GLY A 49 -9.75 -19.05 -4.89
C GLY A 49 -8.92 -19.11 -6.18
N ALA A 50 -9.42 -18.53 -7.28
CA ALA A 50 -8.72 -18.49 -8.56
C ALA A 50 -7.41 -17.68 -8.49
N ILE A 51 -7.44 -16.54 -7.79
CA ILE A 51 -6.25 -15.72 -7.54
C ILE A 51 -5.32 -16.42 -6.53
N GLY A 52 -5.88 -17.12 -5.54
CA GLY A 52 -5.13 -17.85 -4.54
C GLY A 52 -4.31 -19.01 -5.11
N SER A 53 -4.87 -19.77 -6.05
CA SER A 53 -4.14 -20.87 -6.70
C SER A 53 -2.97 -20.43 -7.58
N PHE A 54 -2.97 -19.18 -8.08
CA PHE A 54 -1.90 -18.66 -8.94
C PHE A 54 -0.67 -18.12 -8.17
N ALA A 55 -0.76 -18.01 -6.83
CA ALA A 55 0.26 -17.38 -5.97
C ALA A 55 1.02 -18.36 -5.05
N ALA A 56 0.91 -19.68 -5.30
CA ALA A 56 1.41 -20.81 -4.52
C ALA A 56 0.48 -21.27 -3.37
N PRO A 57 0.37 -22.60 -3.11
CA PRO A 57 -0.50 -23.14 -2.08
C PRO A 57 -0.09 -22.62 -0.69
N GLY A 58 -1.01 -21.95 0.01
CA GLY A 58 -0.81 -21.46 1.39
C GLY A 58 -0.74 -19.92 1.55
N VAL A 59 -0.27 -19.18 0.53
CA VAL A 59 -0.18 -17.70 0.57
C VAL A 59 -1.23 -17.02 -0.29
N GLY A 60 -1.79 -17.75 -1.25
CA GLY A 60 -2.91 -17.33 -2.08
C GLY A 60 -4.14 -16.86 -1.31
N THR A 61 -4.35 -17.36 -0.10
CA THR A 61 -5.53 -17.07 0.72
C THR A 61 -5.58 -15.62 1.18
N ALA A 62 -4.47 -14.99 1.59
CA ALA A 62 -4.51 -13.62 2.12
C ALA A 62 -4.66 -12.55 1.01
N ALA A 63 -3.93 -12.69 -0.10
CA ALA A 63 -4.06 -11.81 -1.25
C ALA A 63 -5.38 -12.07 -2.01
N GLY A 64 -5.81 -13.32 -2.09
CA GLY A 64 -7.10 -13.74 -2.65
C GLY A 64 -8.28 -13.26 -1.81
N ILE A 65 -8.19 -13.26 -0.47
CA ILE A 65 -9.21 -12.65 0.41
C ILE A 65 -9.24 -11.13 0.23
N PHE A 66 -8.08 -10.46 0.16
CA PHE A 66 -8.03 -9.01 -0.02
C PHE A 66 -8.63 -8.59 -1.37
N ILE A 67 -8.21 -9.22 -2.46
CA ILE A 67 -8.70 -8.92 -3.82
C ILE A 67 -10.14 -9.44 -4.01
N GLY A 68 -10.48 -10.62 -3.49
CA GLY A 68 -11.83 -11.19 -3.55
C GLY A 68 -12.85 -10.39 -2.76
N SER A 69 -12.47 -9.81 -1.61
CA SER A 69 -13.34 -8.87 -0.87
C SER A 69 -13.50 -7.54 -1.61
N LEU A 70 -12.44 -7.09 -2.27
CA LEU A 70 -12.42 -5.83 -3.02
C LEU A 70 -13.27 -5.89 -4.29
N LEU A 71 -13.03 -6.93 -5.09
CA LEU A 71 -13.75 -7.20 -6.33
C LEU A 71 -15.16 -7.69 -6.01
N GLY A 72 -15.35 -8.55 -5.01
CA GLY A 72 -16.67 -9.01 -4.56
C GLY A 72 -17.58 -7.88 -4.06
N GLY A 73 -17.03 -6.92 -3.31
CA GLY A 73 -17.79 -5.73 -2.86
C GLY A 73 -18.18 -4.78 -4.00
N ALA A 74 -17.31 -4.64 -5.02
CA ALA A 74 -17.59 -3.83 -6.20
C ALA A 74 -18.56 -4.50 -7.19
N ILE A 75 -18.45 -5.82 -7.35
CA ILE A 75 -19.34 -6.59 -8.24
C ILE A 75 -20.73 -6.75 -7.60
N GLY A 76 -20.81 -6.91 -6.27
CA GLY A 76 -22.09 -7.01 -5.56
C GLY A 76 -22.89 -5.70 -5.51
N SER A 77 -22.24 -4.54 -5.68
CA SER A 77 -22.91 -3.23 -5.68
C SER A 77 -23.43 -2.79 -7.06
N ILE A 78 -22.94 -3.41 -8.14
CA ILE A 78 -23.44 -3.21 -9.50
C ILE A 78 -24.42 -4.35 -9.80
N GLY A 79 -25.68 -4.19 -9.38
CA GLY A 79 -26.72 -5.18 -9.65
C GLY A 79 -26.84 -5.51 -11.14
N GLY A 80 -26.53 -6.76 -11.51
CA GLY A 80 -27.20 -7.57 -12.54
C GLY A 80 -27.30 -7.10 -14.00
N ARG A 81 -26.88 -5.88 -14.41
CA ARG A 81 -27.02 -5.46 -15.82
C ARG A 81 -25.78 -4.75 -16.37
N ALA A 82 -25.28 -5.34 -17.47
CA ALA A 82 -24.29 -4.83 -18.42
C ALA A 82 -22.85 -4.64 -17.88
N PHE A 83 -22.13 -5.74 -17.70
CA PHE A 83 -20.74 -5.75 -17.23
C PHE A 83 -19.69 -5.53 -18.33
N GLY A 84 -20.02 -5.77 -19.61
CA GLY A 84 -19.08 -5.72 -20.73
C GLY A 84 -18.61 -4.31 -21.15
N ALA A 85 -19.49 -3.30 -21.12
CA ALA A 85 -19.16 -1.92 -21.50
C ALA A 85 -18.64 -1.07 -20.32
N VAL A 86 -18.78 -1.58 -19.09
CA VAL A 86 -18.55 -0.84 -17.83
C VAL A 86 -17.17 -1.14 -17.23
N LEU A 87 -16.61 -2.33 -17.49
CA LEU A 87 -15.40 -2.81 -16.82
C LEU A 87 -14.14 -1.97 -17.07
N GLY A 88 -13.93 -1.41 -18.26
CA GLY A 88 -12.73 -0.60 -18.54
C GLY A 88 -12.64 0.64 -17.64
N PRO A 89 -13.63 1.56 -17.70
CA PRO A 89 -13.64 2.76 -16.86
C PRO A 89 -13.93 2.47 -15.37
N ALA A 90 -14.80 1.49 -15.06
CA ALA A 90 -15.17 1.19 -13.67
C ALA A 90 -14.07 0.44 -12.92
N ALA A 91 -13.37 -0.52 -13.54
CA ALA A 91 -12.23 -1.18 -12.91
C ALA A 91 -11.13 -0.15 -12.60
N GLY A 92 -10.85 0.78 -13.52
CA GLY A 92 -9.93 1.90 -13.25
C GLY A 92 -10.36 2.77 -12.06
N LYS A 93 -11.66 3.07 -11.94
CA LYS A 93 -12.23 3.86 -10.83
C LYS A 93 -12.22 3.12 -9.48
N ILE A 94 -12.40 1.79 -9.49
CA ILE A 94 -12.31 0.93 -8.31
C ILE A 94 -10.85 0.78 -7.87
N ILE A 95 -9.95 0.50 -8.82
CA ILE A 95 -8.49 0.43 -8.62
C ILE A 95 -8.00 1.72 -7.95
N THR A 96 -8.33 2.89 -8.51
CA THR A 96 -7.93 4.20 -7.97
C THR A 96 -8.49 4.49 -6.57
N THR A 97 -9.70 4.04 -6.25
CA THR A 97 -10.33 4.27 -4.92
C THR A 97 -9.66 3.45 -3.82
N VAL A 98 -9.17 2.26 -4.14
CA VAL A 98 -8.51 1.34 -3.20
C VAL A 98 -7.01 1.66 -3.07
N ILE A 99 -6.43 2.21 -4.13
CA ILE A 99 -5.05 2.66 -4.21
C ILE A 99 -4.92 4.03 -3.54
N LYS A 100 -5.13 4.10 -2.22
CA LYS A 100 -4.91 5.36 -1.51
C LYS A 100 -3.42 5.74 -1.42
N ARG A 101 -2.49 4.77 -1.37
CA ARG A 101 -1.02 4.96 -1.33
C ARG A 101 -0.28 3.74 -1.86
N ASP A 102 0.71 3.95 -2.71
CA ASP A 102 1.58 2.89 -3.22
C ASP A 102 2.81 2.68 -2.33
N HIS A 103 3.37 1.48 -2.36
CA HIS A 103 4.61 1.17 -1.66
C HIS A 103 5.32 -0.05 -2.25
N LYS A 104 6.65 -0.06 -2.16
CA LYS A 104 7.52 -1.16 -2.58
C LYS A 104 8.31 -1.71 -1.40
N ALA A 105 8.65 -3.01 -1.41
CA ALA A 105 9.54 -3.58 -0.41
C ALA A 105 10.97 -3.04 -0.61
N VAL A 106 11.69 -2.81 0.49
CA VAL A 106 13.08 -2.37 0.50
C VAL A 106 13.93 -3.54 1.00
N LYS A 107 14.88 -4.00 0.17
CA LYS A 107 15.78 -5.11 0.52
C LYS A 107 17.11 -4.61 1.03
N ASP A 108 17.68 -3.67 0.29
CA ASP A 108 19.00 -3.15 0.59
C ASP A 108 18.88 -1.75 1.18
N ILE A 109 19.78 -1.42 2.11
CA ILE A 109 19.85 -0.09 2.70
C ILE A 109 20.23 0.97 1.65
N GLY A 110 20.94 0.59 0.59
CA GLY A 110 21.30 1.44 -0.54
C GLY A 110 20.10 1.87 -1.40
N ASP A 111 18.94 1.21 -1.26
CA ASP A 111 17.68 1.64 -1.90
C ASP A 111 16.94 2.74 -1.11
N VAL A 112 17.49 3.14 0.04
CA VAL A 112 16.94 4.15 0.96
C VAL A 112 17.74 5.43 0.84
N GLU A 113 17.03 6.54 0.68
CA GLU A 113 17.60 7.87 0.59
C GLU A 113 17.02 8.79 1.69
N PRO A 114 17.77 9.79 2.16
CA PRO A 114 17.22 10.85 2.98
C PRO A 114 15.97 11.48 2.34
N GLY A 115 14.98 11.81 3.16
CA GLY A 115 13.67 12.30 2.73
C GLY A 115 12.69 11.21 2.28
N ASP A 116 13.07 9.94 2.24
CA ASP A 116 12.14 8.84 2.00
C ASP A 116 11.14 8.67 3.14
N GLN A 117 9.93 8.24 2.80
CA GLN A 117 8.98 7.74 3.78
C GLN A 117 9.03 6.21 3.82
N LEU A 118 9.44 5.67 4.97
CA LEU A 118 9.45 4.25 5.23
C LEU A 118 8.28 3.81 6.11
N VAL A 119 7.88 2.55 5.93
CA VAL A 119 6.89 1.85 6.74
C VAL A 119 7.55 0.63 7.35
N PHE A 120 7.63 0.63 8.68
CA PHE A 120 8.12 -0.48 9.49
C PHE A 120 6.96 -1.33 9.98
N CYS A 121 7.11 -2.64 9.93
CA CYS A 121 6.14 -3.56 10.51
C CYS A 121 6.47 -3.84 11.98
N SER A 122 5.96 -3.00 12.88
CA SER A 122 6.32 -3.03 14.31
C SER A 122 5.22 -3.67 15.18
N GLY A 123 5.31 -4.98 15.42
CA GLY A 123 4.58 -5.69 16.49
C GLY A 123 3.03 -5.63 16.47
N SER A 124 2.43 -6.24 17.48
CA SER A 124 0.97 -6.54 17.53
C SER A 124 0.08 -5.32 17.75
N LEU A 125 0.57 -4.28 18.44
CA LEU A 125 -0.23 -3.11 18.86
C LEU A 125 -0.07 -1.88 17.93
N HIS A 126 0.95 -1.88 17.05
CA HIS A 126 1.17 -0.81 16.07
C HIS A 126 1.73 -1.35 14.74
N PRO A 127 0.94 -2.15 13.99
CA PRO A 127 1.44 -3.03 12.93
C PRO A 127 2.13 -2.33 11.75
N ARG A 128 2.00 -1.01 11.62
CA ARG A 128 2.66 -0.19 10.59
C ARG A 128 3.05 1.18 11.15
N CYS A 129 4.33 1.37 11.41
CA CYS A 129 4.90 2.65 11.80
C CYS A 129 5.44 3.39 10.57
N HIS A 130 5.03 4.65 10.38
CA HIS A 130 5.56 5.50 9.31
C HIS A 130 6.65 6.44 9.84
N ALA A 131 7.76 6.57 9.13
CA ALA A 131 8.80 7.53 9.47
C ALA A 131 9.40 8.18 8.23
N ILE A 132 10.03 9.34 8.41
CA ILE A 132 10.84 10.04 7.40
C ILE A 132 12.30 9.73 7.67
N VAL A 133 13.03 9.28 6.65
CA VAL A 133 14.48 9.07 6.74
C VAL A 133 15.16 10.43 6.70
N VAL A 134 16.07 10.67 7.62
CA VAL A 134 16.87 11.90 7.68
C VAL A 134 18.31 11.63 7.32
N GLU A 135 18.82 10.46 7.68
CA GLU A 135 20.19 10.06 7.40
C GLU A 135 20.27 8.54 7.22
N VAL A 136 21.16 8.09 6.35
CA VAL A 136 21.42 6.68 6.11
C VAL A 136 22.90 6.45 6.39
N LYS A 137 23.18 5.52 7.31
CA LYS A 137 24.53 5.14 7.71
C LYS A 137 24.70 3.64 7.50
N PRO A 138 25.27 3.22 6.35
CA PRO A 138 25.56 1.83 6.08
C PRO A 138 26.48 1.22 7.17
N PRO A 139 26.35 -0.08 7.48
CA PRO A 139 25.56 -1.07 6.73
C PRO A 139 24.11 -1.25 7.22
N LYS A 140 23.73 -0.73 8.40
CA LYS A 140 22.46 -1.10 9.04
C LYS A 140 21.76 0.02 9.81
N GLU A 141 22.29 1.24 9.85
CA GLU A 141 21.70 2.31 10.66
C GLU A 141 20.98 3.31 9.76
N ILE A 142 19.76 3.68 10.14
CA ILE A 142 19.02 4.77 9.51
C ILE A 142 18.54 5.72 10.61
N ARG A 143 18.74 7.02 10.44
CA ARG A 143 18.16 8.02 11.33
C ARG A 143 16.80 8.41 10.77
N VAL A 144 15.77 8.29 11.61
CA VAL A 144 14.38 8.52 11.20
C VAL A 144 13.67 9.50 12.12
N MET A 145 12.71 10.22 11.56
CA MET A 145 11.77 11.05 12.30
C MET A 145 10.36 10.52 12.20
N ARG A 146 9.64 10.49 13.34
CA ARG A 146 8.25 10.00 13.40
C ARG A 146 7.51 10.58 14.59
N ASN A 147 6.18 10.62 14.49
CA ASN A 147 5.30 10.96 15.60
C ASN A 147 4.90 9.71 16.38
N THR A 148 5.25 9.67 17.67
CA THR A 148 5.03 8.55 18.58
C THR A 148 4.00 8.91 19.64
N ALA A 149 3.25 7.91 20.13
CA ALA A 149 2.26 8.13 21.17
C ALA A 149 2.88 8.56 22.51
N ALA A 150 4.09 8.06 22.82
CA ALA A 150 4.75 8.31 24.09
C ALA A 150 5.47 9.67 24.13
N SER A 151 6.15 10.03 23.05
CA SER A 151 7.12 11.14 23.06
C SER A 151 6.81 12.24 22.05
N GLY A 152 5.73 12.10 21.26
CA GLY A 152 5.45 13.00 20.16
C GLY A 152 6.46 12.82 19.02
N ILE A 153 6.84 13.92 18.36
CA ILE A 153 7.77 13.89 17.23
C ILE A 153 9.21 13.78 17.71
N VAL A 154 9.84 12.65 17.38
CA VAL A 154 11.22 12.28 17.76
C VAL A 154 12.10 12.08 16.52
N GLU A 155 13.40 12.31 16.68
CA GLU A 155 14.46 11.95 15.73
C GLU A 155 15.35 10.92 16.42
N GLU A 156 15.44 9.71 15.86
CA GLU A 156 16.14 8.60 16.49
C GLU A 156 16.82 7.68 15.47
N TRP A 157 17.87 6.99 15.92
CA TRP A 157 18.51 5.96 15.13
C TRP A 157 17.73 4.66 15.22
N GLU A 158 17.57 4.02 14.07
CA GLU A 158 16.87 2.76 13.92
C GLU A 158 17.72 1.75 13.15
N LEU A 159 17.57 0.49 13.55
CA LEU A 159 18.21 -0.60 12.84
C LEU A 159 17.40 -0.94 11.59
N PHE A 160 18.06 -0.97 10.44
CA PHE A 160 17.50 -1.46 9.19
C PHE A 160 17.24 -2.98 9.31
N LYS A 161 16.01 -3.32 9.69
CA LYS A 161 15.52 -4.69 9.84
C LYS A 161 14.28 -4.90 8.99
N GLN A 162 14.41 -5.75 7.98
CA GLN A 162 13.28 -6.16 7.14
C GLN A 162 12.20 -6.89 7.97
N PRO A 163 10.91 -6.80 7.58
CA PRO A 163 10.42 -6.12 6.38
C PRO A 163 10.25 -4.60 6.55
N ILE A 164 10.71 -3.86 5.54
CA ILE A 164 10.57 -2.41 5.42
C ILE A 164 9.97 -2.11 4.04
N TYR A 165 9.07 -1.12 3.98
CA TYR A 165 8.47 -0.67 2.73
C TYR A 165 8.70 0.82 2.51
N LYS A 166 9.08 1.21 1.29
CA LYS A 166 9.18 2.62 0.86
C LYS A 166 7.86 3.02 0.22
N VAL A 167 7.27 4.12 0.71
CA VAL A 167 6.05 4.70 0.12
C VAL A 167 6.41 5.35 -1.20
N ILE A 168 5.64 5.05 -2.25
CA ILE A 168 5.84 5.61 -3.59
C ILE A 168 4.80 6.72 -3.81
N TYR A 169 5.32 7.88 -4.19
CA TYR A 169 4.54 9.06 -4.55
C TYR A 169 4.55 9.21 -6.07
N GLY A 170 3.41 9.60 -6.66
CA GLY A 170 3.35 9.90 -8.08
C GLY A 170 4.19 11.13 -8.44
N GLU A 171 4.51 11.27 -9.72
CA GLU A 171 5.28 12.41 -10.23
C GLU A 171 4.62 13.74 -9.86
N GLY A 172 5.42 14.69 -9.37
CA GLY A 172 4.95 15.99 -8.90
C GLY A 172 4.06 15.95 -7.64
N LYS A 173 3.99 14.82 -6.93
CA LYS A 173 3.16 14.66 -5.71
C LYS A 173 3.95 14.66 -4.41
N SER A 174 5.27 14.83 -4.44
CA SER A 174 6.11 14.92 -3.24
C SER A 174 7.10 16.06 -3.27
N TYR A 175 7.43 16.58 -2.09
CA TYR A 175 8.50 17.56 -1.92
C TYR A 175 9.88 16.94 -2.18
N ASP A 176 10.83 17.79 -2.56
CA ASP A 176 12.27 17.48 -2.61
C ASP A 176 12.78 16.97 -1.25
N PRO A 177 13.70 15.99 -1.20
CA PRO A 177 14.27 15.45 0.03
C PRO A 177 14.67 16.49 1.09
N ASN A 178 15.34 17.58 0.70
CA ASN A 178 15.81 18.59 1.63
C ASN A 178 14.62 19.34 2.26
N VAL A 179 13.60 19.65 1.45
CA VAL A 179 12.36 20.27 1.92
C VAL A 179 11.62 19.33 2.86
N VAL A 180 11.56 18.03 2.56
CA VAL A 180 10.92 17.02 3.43
C VAL A 180 11.59 16.97 4.79
N ILE A 181 12.92 16.92 4.83
CA ILE A 181 13.70 16.87 6.08
C ILE A 181 13.53 18.16 6.88
N SER A 182 13.60 19.31 6.21
CA SER A 182 13.40 20.62 6.84
C SER A 182 12.00 20.73 7.46
N ARG A 183 10.96 20.28 6.73
CA ARG A 183 9.59 20.17 7.25
C ARG A 183 9.52 19.24 8.45
N ALA A 184 10.12 18.05 8.40
CA ALA A 184 10.12 17.10 9.50
C ALA A 184 10.74 17.71 10.77
N ARG A 185 11.90 18.37 10.64
CA ARG A 185 12.61 19.05 11.75
C ARG A 185 11.85 20.24 12.31
N SER A 186 11.06 20.96 11.49
CA SER A 186 10.22 22.07 11.97
C SER A 186 9.13 21.67 12.97
N LYS A 187 8.93 20.36 13.16
CA LYS A 187 7.89 19.79 14.02
C LYS A 187 8.46 19.06 15.24
N ILE A 188 9.77 19.14 15.46
CA ILE A 188 10.42 18.48 16.59
C ILE A 188 9.78 18.93 17.93
N CYS A 189 9.67 18.01 18.88
CA CYS A 189 9.08 18.23 20.21
C CYS A 189 7.57 18.55 20.24
N GLN A 190 6.84 18.50 19.12
CA GLN A 190 5.38 18.62 19.14
C GLN A 190 4.76 17.35 19.77
N LYS A 191 3.84 17.51 20.74
CA LYS A 191 3.27 16.43 21.57
C LYS A 191 1.75 16.23 21.41
N ASP A 192 1.17 16.70 20.31
CA ASP A 192 -0.27 16.63 20.04
C ASP A 192 -0.71 15.32 19.37
N TYR A 193 -0.10 14.20 19.75
CA TYR A 193 -0.37 12.89 19.15
C TYR A 193 -1.86 12.50 19.27
N ASN A 194 -2.43 12.03 18.17
CA ASN A 194 -3.77 11.46 18.11
C ASN A 194 -3.81 10.26 17.17
N LEU A 195 -4.33 9.13 17.65
CA LEU A 195 -4.38 7.88 16.87
C LEU A 195 -5.13 8.03 15.54
N LEU A 196 -6.18 8.85 15.50
CA LEU A 196 -7.07 9.02 14.35
C LEU A 196 -6.66 10.19 13.45
N THR A 197 -6.16 11.29 14.02
CA THR A 197 -5.97 12.56 13.28
C THR A 197 -4.53 13.05 13.21
N ASN A 198 -3.65 12.60 14.11
CA ASN A 198 -2.26 13.08 14.18
C ASN A 198 -1.30 12.00 14.71
N ASN A 199 -1.02 11.00 13.87
CA ASN A 199 -0.15 9.89 14.19
C ASN A 199 1.08 9.87 13.27
N CYS A 200 1.91 8.83 13.38
CA CYS A 200 3.10 8.63 12.53
C CYS A 200 2.81 8.75 11.02
N LYS A 201 1.68 8.21 10.56
CA LYS A 201 1.26 8.28 9.15
C LYS A 201 0.91 9.71 8.76
N HIS A 202 0.14 10.43 9.57
CA HIS A 202 -0.23 11.83 9.30
C HIS A 202 1.00 12.72 9.22
N PHE A 203 1.90 12.59 10.19
CA PHE A 203 3.17 13.31 10.20
C PHE A 203 4.00 13.05 8.94
N ALA A 204 4.26 11.78 8.60
CA ALA A 204 5.09 11.45 7.46
C ALA A 204 4.45 11.89 6.12
N CYS A 205 3.11 11.79 6.01
CA CYS A 205 2.40 12.31 4.83
C CYS A 205 2.46 13.83 4.76
N TRP A 206 2.32 14.54 5.89
CA TRP A 206 2.46 16.00 5.92
C TRP A 206 3.88 16.44 5.51
N CYS A 207 4.92 15.69 5.90
CA CYS A 207 6.29 16.00 5.51
C CYS A 207 6.51 15.82 4.00
N LYS A 208 6.05 14.69 3.44
CA LYS A 208 6.41 14.25 2.08
C LYS A 208 5.43 14.69 1.00
N GLN A 209 4.13 14.70 1.27
CA GLN A 209 3.09 14.87 0.25
C GLN A 209 2.87 16.34 -0.10
N LEU A 210 2.98 16.67 -1.38
CA LEU A 210 2.45 17.92 -1.92
C LEU A 210 0.93 17.85 -1.89
N LYS A 211 0.30 18.76 -1.14
CA LYS A 211 -1.13 19.02 -1.34
C LYS A 211 -1.22 19.87 -2.59
N ASN A 212 -1.88 19.37 -3.64
CA ASN A 212 -2.29 20.23 -4.75
C ASN A 212 -3.01 21.45 -4.15
N LYS A 213 -2.57 22.66 -4.49
CA LYS A 213 -3.44 23.83 -4.38
C LYS A 213 -4.59 23.68 -5.37
#